data_AF-A0A2S6Z3B6-F1
#
_entry.id   AF-A0A2S6Z3B6-F1
#
_cell.length_a   1.000
_cell.length_b   1.000
_cell.length_c   1.000
_cell.angle_alpha   90.00
_cell.angle_beta   90.00
_cell.angle_gamma   90.00
#
_symmetry.space_group_name_H-M   'P 1'
#
loop_
_entity.id
_entity.type
_entity.pdbx_description
1 polymer ?
#
loop_
_entity_poly.entity_id
_entity_poly.type
_entity_poly.pdbx_seq_one_letter_code
_entity_poly.pdbx_strand_id
1 'polypeptide(L)' 'MSDVVGQRAGARAHGRLYANTGDWVESLTALRETQCGALQLVNHHGEVLAELATQSHPAQQRAA' A
#
# COMPACT_ATOMS: atom_id res chain seq x y z
N MET A 1 18.32 -14.00 16.03
CA MET A 1 16.94 -13.58 15.67
C MET A 1 16.99 -12.08 15.51
N SER A 2 17.21 -11.60 14.30
CA SER A 2 17.32 -10.17 14.03
C SER A 2 15.94 -9.64 13.65
N ASP A 3 15.45 -8.68 14.42
CA ASP A 3 14.24 -7.94 14.12
C ASP A 3 14.40 -7.24 12.76
N VAL A 4 13.67 -7.70 11.76
CA VAL A 4 13.50 -6.97 10.49
C VAL A 4 12.56 -5.80 10.79
N VAL A 5 13.13 -4.67 11.19
CA VAL A 5 12.40 -3.39 11.22
C VAL A 5 12.13 -3.00 9.77
N GLY A 6 11.02 -3.49 9.21
CA GLY A 6 10.61 -3.14 7.86
C GLY A 6 10.38 -1.64 7.75
N GLN A 7 11.26 -0.95 7.02
CA GLN A 7 11.14 0.49 6.83
C GLN A 7 9.96 0.78 5.90
N ARG A 8 8.94 1.47 6.41
CA ARG A 8 7.75 1.87 5.63
C ARG A 8 7.85 3.34 5.27
N ALA A 9 7.98 3.65 3.98
CA ALA A 9 7.94 5.02 3.48
C ALA A 9 6.54 5.31 2.93
N GLY A 10 5.88 6.35 3.46
CA GLY A 10 4.56 6.80 3.05
C GLY A 10 4.57 8.20 2.46
N ALA A 11 3.89 8.42 1.35
CA ALA A 11 3.70 9.73 0.71
C ALA A 11 2.23 9.98 0.37
N ARG A 12 1.78 11.23 0.44
CA ARG A 12 0.42 11.64 0.08
C ARG A 12 0.45 12.63 -1.08
N ALA A 13 -0.27 12.34 -2.15
CA ALA A 13 -0.39 13.21 -3.31
C ALA A 13 -1.80 13.13 -3.90
N HIS A 14 -2.43 14.28 -4.18
CA HIS A 14 -3.78 14.35 -4.78
C HIS A 14 -4.83 13.48 -4.09
N GLY A 15 -4.81 13.45 -2.74
CA GLY A 15 -5.74 12.64 -1.96
C GLY A 15 -5.45 11.14 -1.94
N ARG A 16 -4.36 10.66 -2.57
CA ARG A 16 -3.95 9.26 -2.62
C ARG A 16 -2.78 9.01 -1.66
N LEU A 17 -2.81 7.88 -0.96
CA LEU A 17 -1.71 7.39 -0.15
C LEU A 17 -0.87 6.41 -0.98
N TYR A 18 0.44 6.62 -0.96
CA TYR A 18 1.44 5.73 -1.53
C TYR A 18 2.29 5.20 -0.39
N ALA A 19 2.40 3.89 -0.25
CA ALA A 19 3.26 3.27 0.76
C ALA A 19 4.14 2.22 0.11
N ASN A 20 5.46 2.39 0.19
CA ASN A 20 6.37 1.27 -0.09
C ASN A 20 6.27 0.30 1.09
N THR A 21 5.87 -0.94 0.81
CA THR A 21 5.77 -2.00 1.81
C THR A 21 6.99 -2.89 1.79
N GLY A 22 7.74 -2.91 2.91
CA GLY A 22 8.90 -3.78 3.13
C GLY A 22 10.24 -3.07 2.89
N ASP A 23 11.35 -3.76 3.14
CA ASP A 23 12.75 -3.31 2.89
C ASP A 23 13.08 -3.10 1.39
N TRP A 24 12.07 -2.71 0.60
CA TRP A 24 12.07 -2.58 -0.84
C TRP A 24 12.70 -1.27 -1.31
N VAL A 25 14.00 -1.33 -1.56
CA VAL A 25 14.66 -0.45 -2.53
C VAL A 25 14.79 -1.14 -3.89
N GLU A 26 14.79 -2.48 -3.95
CA GLU A 26 15.15 -3.23 -5.15
C GLU A 26 14.03 -3.34 -6.19
N SER A 27 12.79 -3.55 -5.77
CA SER A 27 11.65 -3.77 -6.69
C SER A 27 10.99 -2.49 -7.18
N LEU A 28 11.27 -1.34 -6.55
CA LEU A 28 10.70 -0.04 -6.90
C LEU A 28 9.16 -0.06 -7.04
N THR A 29 8.49 -0.66 -6.06
CA THR A 29 7.04 -0.88 -6.03
C THR A 29 6.37 -0.26 -4.80
N ALA A 30 5.14 0.24 -4.97
CA ALA A 30 4.34 0.91 -3.95
C ALA A 30 2.90 0.38 -3.91
N LEU A 31 2.26 0.41 -2.74
CA LEU A 31 0.81 0.29 -2.61
C LEU A 31 0.15 1.65 -2.83
N ARG A 32 -0.88 1.70 -3.69
CA ARG A 32 -1.72 2.85 -3.99
C ARG A 32 -3.18 2.54 -3.67
N GLU A 33 -3.81 3.37 -2.86
CA GLU A 33 -5.26 3.35 -2.72
C GLU A 33 -5.92 4.22 -3.82
N THR A 34 -6.92 3.66 -4.50
CA THR A 34 -7.72 4.37 -5.51
C THR A 34 -8.88 5.14 -4.87
N GLN A 35 -9.50 6.05 -5.64
CA GLN A 35 -10.66 6.81 -5.16
C GLN A 35 -11.87 5.94 -4.79
N CYS A 36 -11.99 4.75 -5.39
CA CYS A 36 -13.04 3.79 -5.07
C CYS A 36 -12.68 2.88 -3.87
N GLY A 37 -11.51 3.07 -3.26
CA GLY A 37 -11.02 2.27 -2.13
C GLY A 37 -10.31 0.98 -2.52
N ALA A 38 -10.10 0.71 -3.81
CA ALA A 38 -9.33 -0.47 -4.24
C ALA A 38 -7.84 -0.24 -3.95
N LEU A 39 -7.13 -1.30 -3.54
CA LEU A 39 -5.69 -1.27 -3.30
C LEU A 39 -4.95 -1.83 -4.51
N GLN A 40 -3.97 -1.10 -5.02
CA GLN A 40 -3.16 -1.50 -6.17
C GLN A 40 -1.70 -1.57 -5.80
N LEU A 41 -1.00 -2.59 -6.29
CA LEU A 41 0.45 -2.62 -6.32
C LEU A 41 0.90 -1.96 -7.62
N VAL A 42 1.71 -0.91 -7.53
CA VAL A 42 2.24 -0.18 -8.68
C VAL A 42 3.75 -0.19 -8.70
N ASN A 43 4.37 -0.17 -9.88
CA ASN A 43 5.81 0.09 -10.02
C ASN A 43 6.11 1.60 -10.08
N HIS A 44 7.39 1.97 -10.09
CA HIS A 44 7.84 3.36 -10.17
C HIS A 44 7.50 4.09 -11.49
N HIS A 45 7.12 3.37 -12.53
CA HIS A 45 6.55 3.95 -13.76
C HIS A 45 5.04 4.24 -13.62
N GLY A 46 4.42 3.82 -12.52
CA GLY A 46 3.00 3.98 -12.26
C GLY A 46 2.11 2.87 -12.84
N GLU A 47 2.71 1.80 -13.38
CA GLU A 47 1.99 0.66 -13.93
C GLU A 47 1.41 -0.21 -12.82
N VAL A 48 0.20 -0.71 -13.01
CA VAL A 48 -0.47 -1.59 -12.04
C VAL A 48 0.00 -3.02 -12.26
N LEU A 49 0.62 -3.60 -11.23
CA LEU A 49 1.10 -4.99 -11.22
C LEU A 49 0.05 -5.95 -10.65
N ALA A 50 -0.77 -5.48 -9.71
CA ALA A 50 -1.87 -6.23 -9.10
C ALA A 50 -2.91 -5.28 -8.51
N GLU A 51 -4.15 -5.75 -8.40
CA GLU A 51 -5.27 -5.01 -7.79
C GLU A 51 -6.07 -5.91 -6.86
N LEU A 52 -6.41 -5.36 -5.69
CA LEU A 52 -7.35 -5.93 -4.75
C LEU A 52 -8.57 -5.00 -4.67
N ALA A 53 -9.72 -5.53 -5.09
CA ALA A 53 -10.99 -4.82 -4.98
C ALA A 53 -11.30 -4.51 -3.51
N THR A 54 -11.98 -3.38 -3.28
CA THR A 54 -12.51 -3.07 -1.95
C THR A 54 -13.39 -4.19 -1.46
N GLN A 55 -12.99 -4.83 -0.37
CA GLN A 55 -13.89 -5.71 0.36
C GLN A 55 -14.68 -4.84 1.32
N SER A 56 -16.01 -4.81 1.16
CA SER A 56 -16.93 -4.26 2.16
C SER A 56 -16.86 -5.13 3.42
N HIS A 57 -15.86 -4.86 4.27
CA HIS A 57 -15.81 -5.44 5.60
C HIS A 57 -16.90 -4.76 6.45
N PRO A 58 -17.88 -5.50 7.02
CA PRO A 58 -18.71 -4.94 8.06
C PRO A 58 -17.78 -4.47 9.17
N ALA A 59 -17.83 -3.17 9.47
CA ALA A 59 -16.98 -2.43 10.40
C ALA A 59 -16.09 -3.33 11.27
N GLN A 60 -14.83 -3.50 10.87
CA GLN A 60 -13.83 -4.22 11.67
C GLN A 60 -13.68 -3.44 12.98
N GLN A 61 -14.42 -3.90 13.99
CA GLN A 61 -14.42 -3.34 15.34
C GLN A 61 -12.97 -3.25 15.79
N ARG A 62 -12.46 -2.02 15.90
CA ARG A 62 -11.23 -1.79 16.64
C ARG A 62 -11.54 -2.14 18.10
N ALA A 63 -11.05 -3.29 18.54
CA ALA A 63 -10.89 -3.57 19.95
C ALA A 63 -10.08 -2.42 20.56
N ALA A 64 -10.66 -1.84 21.62
CA ALA A 64 -10.08 -0.77 22.43
C ALA A 64 -8.82 -1.22 23.17
#